data_AF-A0A5C4P799-F1
#
_entry.id   AF-A0A5C4P799-F1
#
_cell.length_a   1.000
_cell.length_b   1.000
_cell.length_c   1.000
_cell.angle_alpha   90.00
_cell.angle_beta   90.00
_cell.angle_gamma   90.00
#
_symmetry.space_group_name_H-M   'P 1'
#
loop_
_entity.id
_entity.type
_entity.pdbx_description
1 polymer ?
#
loop_
_entity_poly.entity_id
_entity_poly.type
_entity_poly.pdbx_seq_one_letter_code
_entity_poly.pdbx_strand_id
1 'polypeptide(L)'
;VINIAAGETTGTVAVNTPANDVYNNGSTVSTTITGATGGNFENLVPDTTPAVTTITDSVDNTGLTLSASESITEGGSIVYTATLTNAAQTPVTVTLSNGSVINIAAGETTGTVAVNTPANDVYNNGSTVSTTITGATGGNFENLVPDTTPAVTTITD
;
A
#
# COMPACT_ATOMS: atom_id res chain seq x y z
N VAL A 1 27.44 -3.15 -20.53
CA VAL A 1 28.38 -3.68 -21.55
C VAL A 1 28.61 -5.14 -21.25
N ILE A 2 28.57 -6.01 -22.26
CA ILE A 2 28.87 -7.43 -22.13
C ILE A 2 30.18 -7.67 -22.87
N ASN A 3 31.16 -8.31 -22.23
CA ASN A 3 32.41 -8.72 -22.87
C ASN A 3 32.38 -10.22 -23.12
N ILE A 4 32.66 -10.64 -24.35
CA ILE A 4 32.82 -12.05 -24.74
C ILE A 4 34.31 -12.26 -24.98
N ALA A 5 34.94 -13.16 -24.21
CA ALA A 5 36.37 -13.40 -24.32
C ALA A 5 36.73 -14.11 -25.64
N ALA A 6 37.99 -13.97 -26.08
CA ALA A 6 38.45 -14.64 -27.29
C ALA A 6 38.35 -16.17 -27.14
N GLY A 7 37.74 -16.83 -28.13
CA GLY A 7 37.46 -18.27 -28.10
C GLY A 7 36.13 -18.65 -27.44
N GLU A 8 35.44 -17.70 -26.79
CA GLU A 8 34.14 -17.93 -26.16
C GLU A 8 32.97 -17.51 -27.06
N THR A 9 31.78 -18.04 -26.78
CA THR A 9 30.55 -17.76 -27.52
C THR A 9 29.48 -17.05 -26.68
N THR A 10 29.74 -16.85 -25.38
CA THR A 10 28.77 -16.29 -24.44
C THR A 10 29.39 -15.20 -23.57
N GLY A 11 28.60 -14.18 -23.26
CA GLY A 11 28.86 -13.23 -22.19
C GLY A 11 27.56 -12.88 -21.51
N THR A 12 27.62 -12.50 -20.23
CA THR A 12 26.43 -12.19 -19.44
C THR A 12 26.60 -10.86 -18.71
N VAL A 13 25.47 -10.28 -18.34
CA VAL A 13 25.40 -9.16 -17.41
C VAL A 13 24.20 -9.38 -16.51
N ALA A 14 24.35 -9.14 -15.22
CA ALA A 14 23.25 -9.17 -14.27
C ALA A 14 22.62 -7.78 -14.17
N VAL A 15 21.29 -7.74 -14.10
CA VAL A 15 20.52 -6.54 -13.77
C VAL A 15 19.85 -6.81 -12.44
N ASN A 16 20.09 -5.96 -11.44
CA ASN A 16 19.45 -6.09 -10.13
C ASN A 16 17.98 -5.68 -10.24
N THR A 17 17.10 -6.42 -9.58
CA THR A 17 15.69 -6.07 -9.40
C THR A 17 15.50 -5.25 -8.12
N PRO A 18 14.38 -4.53 -7.97
CA PRO A 18 13.96 -4.02 -6.67
C PRO A 18 13.96 -5.11 -5.60
N ALA A 19 14.16 -4.72 -4.34
CA ALA A 19 14.03 -5.62 -3.20
C ALA A 19 12.54 -5.89 -2.91
N ASN A 20 12.24 -7.05 -2.35
CA ASN A 20 10.88 -7.37 -1.89
C ASN A 20 10.45 -6.41 -0.77
N ASP A 21 9.24 -5.86 -0.89
CA ASP A 21 8.61 -5.03 0.12
C ASP A 21 7.09 -5.27 0.15
N VAL A 22 6.33 -4.32 0.68
CA VAL A 22 4.86 -4.39 0.82
C VAL A 22 4.15 -3.47 -0.18
N TYR A 23 4.84 -2.97 -1.19
CA TYR A 23 4.30 -2.06 -2.19
C TYR A 23 4.41 -2.62 -3.61
N ASN A 24 3.39 -2.35 -4.41
CA ASN A 24 3.40 -2.74 -5.82
C ASN A 24 4.59 -2.12 -6.56
N ASN A 25 5.57 -2.94 -6.91
CA ASN A 25 6.79 -2.59 -7.60
C ASN A 25 7.04 -3.48 -8.85
N GLY A 26 6.07 -4.35 -9.19
CA GLY A 26 6.07 -5.13 -10.41
C GLY A 26 6.38 -4.30 -11.66
N SER A 27 7.32 -4.78 -12.49
CA SER A 27 7.85 -3.99 -13.60
C SER A 27 8.38 -4.86 -14.75
N THR A 28 8.65 -4.24 -15.90
CA THR A 28 9.24 -4.90 -17.06
C THR A 28 10.55 -4.22 -17.42
N VAL A 29 11.62 -5.00 -17.55
CA VAL A 29 12.92 -4.53 -18.03
C VAL A 29 13.10 -5.01 -19.47
N SER A 30 13.55 -4.10 -20.33
CA SER A 30 13.83 -4.39 -21.73
C SER A 30 15.17 -3.78 -22.14
N THR A 31 15.97 -4.53 -22.88
CA THR A 31 17.24 -4.05 -23.44
C THR A 31 17.47 -4.60 -24.84
N THR A 32 18.01 -3.77 -25.73
CA THR A 32 18.37 -4.12 -27.10
C THR A 32 19.87 -3.94 -27.29
N ILE A 33 20.47 -4.71 -28.20
CA ILE A 33 21.84 -4.46 -28.64
C ILE A 33 21.87 -3.16 -29.45
N THR A 34 22.59 -2.14 -28.97
CA THR A 34 22.77 -0.85 -29.67
C THR A 34 24.01 -0.82 -30.56
N GLY A 35 24.92 -1.78 -30.38
CA GLY A 35 26.11 -1.94 -31.18
C GLY A 35 26.95 -3.11 -30.68
N ALA A 36 27.76 -3.69 -31.56
CA ALA A 36 28.75 -4.70 -31.24
C ALA A 36 30.03 -4.40 -32.02
N THR A 37 31.19 -4.57 -31.39
CA THR A 37 32.51 -4.37 -31.99
C THR A 37 33.46 -5.50 -31.59
N GLY A 38 34.52 -5.72 -32.36
CA GLY A 38 35.51 -6.77 -32.09
C GLY A 38 35.24 -8.09 -32.82
N GLY A 39 35.80 -9.20 -32.30
CA GLY A 39 35.58 -10.57 -32.82
C GLY A 39 36.27 -10.93 -34.14
N ASN A 40 36.78 -9.94 -34.90
CA ASN A 40 37.44 -10.11 -36.21
C ASN A 40 36.59 -10.91 -37.22
N PHE A 41 35.27 -10.78 -37.17
CA PHE A 41 34.34 -11.42 -38.09
C PHE A 41 34.31 -10.69 -39.44
N GLU A 42 34.13 -11.43 -40.55
CA GLU A 42 33.93 -10.84 -41.89
C GLU A 42 32.65 -10.01 -41.96
N ASN A 43 31.61 -10.42 -41.23
CA ASN A 43 30.36 -9.70 -41.08
C ASN A 43 29.70 -10.04 -39.75
N LEU A 44 29.53 -9.05 -38.87
CA LEU A 44 28.79 -9.18 -37.62
C LEU A 44 27.54 -8.30 -37.69
N VAL A 45 26.37 -8.93 -37.68
CA VAL A 45 25.08 -8.25 -37.66
C VAL A 45 24.42 -8.54 -36.31
N PRO A 46 24.32 -7.55 -35.40
CA PRO A 46 23.61 -7.73 -34.14
C PRO A 46 22.11 -7.92 -34.36
N ASP A 47 21.51 -8.84 -33.63
CA ASP A 47 20.06 -8.87 -33.47
C ASP A 47 19.64 -7.75 -32.51
N THR A 48 18.81 -6.83 -33.00
CA THR A 48 18.32 -5.68 -32.23
C THR A 48 16.97 -5.93 -31.58
N THR A 49 16.41 -7.15 -31.71
CA THR A 49 15.20 -7.56 -31.01
C THR A 49 15.39 -7.38 -29.51
N PRO A 50 14.51 -6.65 -28.80
CA PRO A 50 14.68 -6.43 -27.38
C PRO A 50 14.57 -7.74 -26.59
N ALA A 51 15.54 -7.96 -25.71
CA ALA A 51 15.41 -8.94 -24.64
C ALA A 51 14.50 -8.33 -23.55
N VAL A 52 13.39 -8.99 -23.27
CA VAL A 52 12.38 -8.53 -22.31
C VAL A 52 12.34 -9.50 -21.12
N THR A 53 12.31 -8.97 -19.90
CA THR A 53 12.13 -9.73 -18.67
C THR A 53 11.06 -9.06 -17.83
N THR A 54 10.02 -9.83 -17.49
CA THR A 54 8.97 -9.39 -16.57
C THR A 54 9.37 -9.73 -15.15
N ILE A 55 9.36 -8.74 -14.26
CA ILE A 55 9.57 -8.89 -12.82
C ILE A 55 8.19 -8.98 -12.19
N THR A 56 7.81 -10.19 -11.78
CA THR A 56 6.59 -10.41 -10.99
C THR A 56 6.90 -10.09 -9.54
N ASP A 57 6.09 -9.21 -8.98
CA ASP A 57 6.17 -8.86 -7.57
C ASP A 57 5.67 -10.00 -6.68
N SER A 58 6.11 -10.02 -5.43
CA SER A 58 5.56 -10.93 -4.43
C SER A 58 4.22 -10.37 -3.91
N VAL A 59 3.50 -11.14 -3.09
CA VAL A 59 2.26 -10.66 -2.45
C VAL A 59 2.47 -10.65 -0.96
N ASP A 60 2.68 -9.47 -0.41
CA ASP A 60 2.81 -9.22 1.02
C ASP A 60 1.60 -8.44 1.56
N ASN A 61 1.32 -8.65 2.85
CA ASN A 61 0.13 -8.08 3.48
C ASN A 61 0.48 -6.80 4.25
N THR A 62 -0.36 -5.78 4.07
CA THR A 62 -0.46 -4.64 5.00
C THR A 62 -1.79 -4.72 5.73
N GLY A 63 -1.74 -4.86 7.06
CA GLY A 63 -2.93 -4.81 7.92
C GLY A 63 -3.41 -3.38 8.18
N LEU A 64 -4.73 -3.23 8.36
CA LEU A 64 -5.42 -1.99 8.72
C LEU A 64 -6.40 -2.26 9.87
N THR A 65 -6.28 -1.54 10.99
CA THR A 65 -7.17 -1.66 12.16
C THR A 65 -7.92 -0.37 12.45
N LEU A 66 -9.03 -0.47 13.20
CA LEU A 66 -9.85 0.65 13.65
C LEU A 66 -9.99 0.65 15.17
N SER A 67 -9.79 1.80 15.79
CA SER A 67 -10.13 2.06 17.20
C SER A 67 -11.03 3.28 17.34
N ALA A 68 -11.69 3.41 18.48
CA ALA A 68 -12.53 4.54 18.85
C ALA A 68 -12.26 4.97 20.29
N SER A 69 -12.63 6.20 20.66
CA SER A 69 -12.67 6.63 22.07
C SER A 69 -13.51 5.64 22.90
N GLU A 70 -12.99 5.10 24.00
CA GLU A 70 -13.66 4.02 24.75
C GLU A 70 -14.96 4.47 25.45
N SER A 71 -14.90 5.64 26.11
CA SER A 71 -16.05 6.23 26.79
C SER A 71 -16.02 7.75 26.71
N ILE A 72 -17.19 8.34 26.47
CA ILE A 72 -17.41 9.78 26.39
C ILE A 72 -18.74 10.14 27.05
N THR A 73 -18.88 11.38 27.50
CA THR A 73 -20.17 11.94 27.94
C THR A 73 -20.96 12.46 26.74
N GLU A 74 -22.29 12.51 26.85
CA GLU A 74 -23.15 13.17 25.88
C GLU A 74 -22.71 14.62 25.60
N GLY A 75 -22.89 15.08 24.36
CA GLY A 75 -22.31 16.33 23.84
C GLY A 75 -20.83 16.25 23.45
N GLY A 76 -20.20 15.08 23.59
CA GLY A 76 -18.82 14.82 23.18
C GLY A 76 -18.65 14.47 21.70
N SER A 77 -17.47 13.94 21.37
CA SER A 77 -17.13 13.47 20.03
C SER A 77 -16.41 12.12 20.11
N ILE A 78 -16.84 11.17 19.28
CA ILE A 78 -16.14 9.90 19.09
C ILE A 78 -15.01 10.15 18.10
N VAL A 79 -13.77 9.88 18.51
CA VAL A 79 -12.62 9.93 17.62
C VAL A 79 -12.34 8.51 17.14
N TYR A 80 -12.51 8.27 15.84
CA TYR A 80 -12.11 7.04 15.19
C TYR A 80 -10.70 7.17 14.65
N THR A 81 -9.85 6.18 14.90
CA THR A 81 -8.46 6.14 14.43
C THR A 81 -8.24 4.88 13.60
N ALA A 82 -7.83 5.06 12.35
CA ALA A 82 -7.40 3.97 11.48
C ALA A 82 -5.87 3.84 11.54
N THR A 83 -5.36 2.63 11.69
CA THR A 83 -3.91 2.36 11.82
C THR A 83 -3.45 1.30 10.81
N LEU A 84 -2.46 1.64 10.00
CA LEU A 84 -1.77 0.73 9.10
C LEU A 84 -0.54 0.12 9.77
N THR A 85 -0.20 -1.10 9.37
CA THR A 85 1.06 -1.77 9.77
C THR A 85 2.28 -1.27 8.99
N ASN A 86 2.07 -0.62 7.83
CA ASN A 86 3.11 -0.03 6.98
C ASN A 86 2.69 1.37 6.53
N ALA A 87 3.65 2.27 6.32
CA ALA A 87 3.37 3.63 5.89
C ALA A 87 2.76 3.67 4.49
N ALA A 88 1.80 4.53 4.23
CA ALA A 88 1.16 4.62 2.92
C ALA A 88 2.09 5.34 1.91
N GLN A 89 2.34 4.80 0.71
CA GLN A 89 3.07 5.56 -0.33
C GLN A 89 2.18 6.55 -1.08
N THR A 90 0.88 6.24 -1.14
CA THR A 90 -0.17 7.13 -1.66
C THR A 90 -1.28 7.23 -0.62
N PRO A 91 -2.10 8.29 -0.61
CA PRO A 91 -3.15 8.41 0.41
C PRO A 91 -4.07 7.18 0.46
N VAL A 92 -4.47 6.78 1.66
CA VAL A 92 -5.46 5.72 1.89
C VAL A 92 -6.78 6.35 2.30
N THR A 93 -7.87 5.94 1.65
CA THR A 93 -9.24 6.31 2.03
C THR A 93 -9.89 5.11 2.72
N VAL A 94 -10.36 5.30 3.95
CA VAL A 94 -11.05 4.27 4.75
C VAL A 94 -12.50 4.71 4.96
N THR A 95 -13.45 3.87 4.55
CA THR A 95 -14.88 4.09 4.73
C THR A 95 -15.38 3.28 5.92
N LEU A 96 -16.13 3.93 6.81
CA LEU A 96 -16.70 3.31 8.01
C LEU A 96 -18.19 2.99 7.84
N SER A 97 -18.71 2.08 8.65
CA SER A 97 -20.13 1.66 8.62
C SER A 97 -21.12 2.77 8.97
N ASN A 98 -20.67 3.81 9.67
CA ASN A 98 -21.47 5.00 9.97
C ASN A 98 -21.41 6.07 8.86
N GLY A 99 -20.76 5.77 7.72
CA GLY A 99 -20.62 6.67 6.58
C GLY A 99 -19.45 7.65 6.68
N SER A 100 -18.73 7.69 7.81
CA SER A 100 -17.54 8.54 7.95
C SER A 100 -16.38 8.03 7.11
N VAL A 101 -15.50 8.96 6.71
CA VAL A 101 -14.29 8.67 5.94
C VAL A 101 -13.08 9.11 6.73
N ILE A 102 -12.10 8.22 6.88
CA ILE A 102 -10.77 8.54 7.39
C ILE A 102 -9.80 8.59 6.22
N ASN A 103 -8.98 9.63 6.16
CA ASN A 103 -7.91 9.74 5.17
C ASN A 103 -6.56 9.61 5.87
N ILE A 104 -5.74 8.65 5.43
CA ILE A 104 -4.35 8.49 5.86
C ILE A 104 -3.48 9.09 4.75
N ALA A 105 -2.65 10.07 5.09
CA ALA A 105 -1.80 10.74 4.10
C ALA A 105 -0.64 9.83 3.63
N ALA A 106 -0.07 10.15 2.47
CA ALA A 106 1.18 9.52 2.05
C ALA A 106 2.29 9.83 3.07
N GLY A 107 3.11 8.82 3.38
CA GLY A 107 4.14 8.84 4.42
C GLY A 107 3.63 8.44 5.81
N GLU A 108 2.31 8.38 6.02
CA GLU A 108 1.73 8.17 7.35
C GLU A 108 1.18 6.74 7.53
N THR A 109 1.08 6.32 8.78
CA THR A 109 0.44 5.05 9.18
C THR A 109 -0.92 5.26 9.83
N THR A 110 -1.28 6.50 10.19
CA THR A 110 -2.51 6.77 10.94
C THR A 110 -3.33 7.90 10.34
N GLY A 111 -4.65 7.80 10.48
CA GLY A 111 -5.59 8.87 10.18
C GLY A 111 -6.75 8.85 11.17
N THR A 112 -7.41 9.99 11.34
CA THR A 112 -8.51 10.14 12.31
C THR A 112 -9.70 10.86 11.73
N VAL A 113 -10.89 10.57 12.25
CA VAL A 113 -12.10 11.38 12.03
C VAL A 113 -12.88 11.50 13.34
N ALA A 114 -13.46 12.67 13.58
CA ALA A 114 -14.28 12.96 14.76
C ALA A 114 -15.76 13.01 14.37
N VAL A 115 -16.61 12.32 15.12
CA VAL A 115 -18.07 12.29 14.92
C VAL A 115 -18.75 12.75 16.20
N ASN A 116 -19.49 13.85 16.12
CA ASN A 116 -20.21 14.39 17.27
C ASN A 116 -21.34 13.46 17.71
N THR A 117 -21.52 13.32 19.03
CA THR A 117 -22.69 12.64 19.60
C THR A 117 -23.87 13.62 19.71
N PRO A 118 -25.08 13.13 20.01
CA PRO A 118 -26.17 13.99 20.46
C PRO A 118 -25.73 14.95 21.57
N ALA A 119 -26.37 16.12 21.63
CA ALA A 119 -26.08 17.14 22.64
C ALA A 119 -26.66 16.71 23.99
N ASN A 120 -25.94 17.01 25.07
CA ASN A 120 -26.40 16.75 26.43
C ASN A 120 -27.76 17.39 26.68
N ASP A 121 -28.72 16.62 27.17
CA ASP A 121 -30.02 17.10 27.60
C ASP A 121 -30.45 16.54 28.97
N VAL A 122 -31.72 16.69 29.34
CA VAL A 122 -32.23 16.27 30.67
C VAL A 122 -32.68 14.80 30.70
N TYR A 123 -32.60 14.09 29.57
CA TYR A 123 -33.02 12.71 29.41
C TYR A 123 -31.80 11.78 29.37
N ASN A 124 -31.95 10.59 29.94
CA ASN A 124 -30.90 9.60 29.90
C ASN A 124 -30.78 8.98 28.49
N ASN A 125 -29.73 9.39 27.77
CA ASN A 125 -29.39 8.91 26.43
C ASN A 125 -28.15 8.01 26.41
N GLY A 126 -27.80 7.40 27.55
CA GLY A 126 -26.70 6.45 27.63
C GLY A 126 -26.84 5.33 26.59
N SER A 127 -25.80 5.12 25.79
CA SER A 127 -25.85 4.21 24.64
C SER A 127 -24.49 3.66 24.24
N THR A 128 -24.47 2.61 23.42
CA THR A 128 -23.24 2.05 22.85
C THR A 128 -23.27 2.24 21.33
N VAL A 129 -22.20 2.81 20.79
CA VAL A 129 -22.00 2.98 19.35
C VAL A 129 -20.94 1.99 18.89
N SER A 130 -21.20 1.30 17.79
CA SER A 130 -20.30 0.31 17.19
C SER A 130 -20.10 0.63 15.71
N THR A 131 -18.85 0.76 15.28
CA THR A 131 -18.47 1.12 13.91
C THR A 131 -17.40 0.17 13.38
N THR A 132 -17.54 -0.29 12.14
CA THR A 132 -16.58 -1.17 11.46
C THR A 132 -16.01 -0.51 10.21
N ILE A 133 -14.89 -1.03 9.71
CA ILE A 133 -14.40 -0.70 8.37
C ILE A 133 -15.28 -1.42 7.34
N THR A 134 -15.77 -0.69 6.33
CA THR A 134 -16.55 -1.23 5.21
C THR A 134 -15.81 -1.20 3.88
N GLY A 135 -14.75 -0.39 3.77
CA GLY A 135 -13.86 -0.38 2.61
C GLY A 135 -12.58 0.39 2.89
N ALA A 136 -11.50 0.03 2.20
CA ALA A 136 -10.24 0.76 2.22
C ALA A 136 -9.56 0.67 0.85
N THR A 137 -9.06 1.80 0.34
CA THR A 137 -8.40 1.88 -0.97
C THR A 137 -7.20 2.84 -0.93
N GLY A 138 -6.21 2.61 -1.79
CA GLY A 138 -4.99 3.44 -1.89
C GLY A 138 -3.76 2.77 -1.27
N GLY A 139 -2.78 3.57 -0.85
CA GLY A 139 -1.59 3.09 -0.13
C GLY A 139 -0.46 2.52 -0.98
N ASN A 140 -0.77 2.09 -2.22
CA ASN A 140 0.13 1.35 -3.12
C ASN A 140 0.57 -0.04 -2.59
N PHE A 141 -0.16 -0.64 -1.66
CA PHE A 141 0.17 -1.97 -1.12
C PHE A 141 -0.13 -3.11 -2.10
N GLU A 142 0.61 -4.23 -2.09
CA GLU A 142 0.20 -5.39 -2.92
C GLU A 142 -1.09 -6.01 -2.41
N ASN A 143 -1.23 -6.12 -1.08
CA ASN A 143 -2.47 -6.58 -0.45
C ASN A 143 -2.80 -5.82 0.84
N LEU A 144 -3.81 -4.96 0.79
CA LEU A 144 -4.35 -4.28 1.97
C LEU A 144 -5.42 -5.16 2.62
N VAL A 145 -5.25 -5.46 3.92
CA VAL A 145 -6.14 -6.36 4.68
C VAL A 145 -6.79 -5.59 5.84
N PRO A 146 -8.03 -5.10 5.67
CA PRO A 146 -8.79 -4.48 6.74
C PRO A 146 -9.28 -5.47 7.79
N ASP A 147 -9.10 -5.13 9.07
CA ASP A 147 -9.79 -5.77 10.18
C ASP A 147 -11.21 -5.22 10.29
N THR A 148 -12.19 -6.11 10.27
CA THR A 148 -13.62 -5.76 10.35
C THR A 148 -14.18 -5.86 11.77
N THR A 149 -13.30 -6.09 12.77
CA THR A 149 -13.66 -6.04 14.19
C THR A 149 -14.25 -4.66 14.52
N PRO A 150 -15.45 -4.60 15.15
CA PRO A 150 -16.06 -3.31 15.48
C PRO A 150 -15.27 -2.54 16.54
N ALA A 151 -15.06 -1.24 16.28
CA ALA A 151 -14.66 -0.28 17.28
C ALA A 151 -15.90 0.18 18.05
N VAL A 152 -15.84 0.11 19.38
CA VAL A 152 -16.99 0.32 20.28
C VAL A 152 -16.72 1.49 21.21
N THR A 153 -17.72 2.37 21.35
CA THR A 153 -17.71 3.49 22.29
C THR A 153 -18.95 3.44 23.17
N THR A 154 -18.77 3.63 24.48
CA THR A 154 -19.88 3.81 25.43
C THR A 154 -20.11 5.29 25.69
N ILE A 155 -21.31 5.77 25.38
CA ILE A 155 -21.76 7.12 25.69
C ILE A 155 -22.46 7.08 27.05
N THR A 156 -21.97 7.87 27.99
CA THR A 156 -22.58 8.05 29.31
C THR A 156 -23.37 9.35 29.35
N ASP A 157 -24.46 9.33 30.11
CA ASP A 157 -25.18 10.52 30.57
C ASP A 157 -24.39 11.22 31.69
#